data_AF-A0A2J8L1D9-F1
#
_entry.id   AF-A0A2J8L1D9-F1
#
_cell.length_a   1.000
_cell.length_b   1.000
_cell.length_c   1.000
_cell.angle_alpha   90.00
_cell.angle_beta   90.00
_cell.angle_gamma   90.00
#
_symmetry.space_group_name_H-M   'P 1'
#
loop_
_entity.id
_entity.type
_entity.pdbx_description
1 polymer ?
#
loop_
_entity_poly.entity_id
_entity_poly.type
_entity_poly.pdbx_seq_one_letter_code
_entity_poly.pdbx_strand_id
1 'polypeptide(L)'
;MDLNSASTVVLQVLTQATSQDTAVLKPAEEQLKQWETQPGFYSVLLNIFTNHTLDINVRWLAVLYFKHGIDRYWRRVAPHALSEEEKTTLRAGLITNFNEPINQIATQIAVLIAKVARLDCPRQWPELIPTLIESVKVQDDLRQHRALLTFYHVTKTLASKRLAADRKLFYDLASGIYNFACSLWNHHTDTFLQQVSSGNEAAILSSLERTLLSLKVLRKLTVNGFVEPHKNMEVM
;
A
#
# COMPACT_ATOMS: atom_id res chain seq x y z
N MET A 1 12.73 -16.70 21.51
CA MET A 1 12.55 -15.29 21.91
C MET A 1 11.08 -14.98 21.69
N ASP A 2 10.36 -14.54 22.73
CA ASP A 2 8.93 -14.22 22.60
C ASP A 2 8.75 -13.02 21.65
N LEU A 3 7.69 -13.00 20.84
CA LEU A 3 7.44 -11.96 19.83
C LEU A 3 7.37 -10.57 20.48
N ASN A 4 6.87 -10.49 21.70
CA ASN A 4 6.84 -9.26 22.49
C ASN A 4 8.25 -8.77 22.87
N SER A 5 9.12 -9.69 23.29
CA SER A 5 10.51 -9.35 23.63
C SER A 5 11.31 -8.90 22.41
N ALA A 6 11.12 -9.57 21.26
CA ALA A 6 11.74 -9.17 20.00
C ALA A 6 11.25 -7.79 19.53
N SER A 7 9.94 -7.52 19.69
CA SER A 7 9.34 -6.23 19.33
C SER A 7 9.94 -5.07 20.11
N THR A 8 10.13 -5.23 21.43
CA THR A 8 10.75 -4.20 22.28
C THR A 8 12.20 -3.90 21.86
N VAL A 9 12.98 -4.95 21.55
CA VAL A 9 14.39 -4.79 21.17
C VAL A 9 14.51 -4.09 19.81
N VAL A 10 13.73 -4.51 18.81
CA VAL A 10 13.74 -3.87 17.48
C VAL A 10 13.25 -2.42 17.57
N LEU A 11 12.22 -2.15 18.38
CA LEU A 11 11.72 -0.80 18.61
C LEU A 11 12.78 0.12 19.23
N GLN A 12 13.53 -0.38 20.21
CA GLN A 12 14.61 0.38 20.84
C GLN A 12 15.69 0.74 19.81
N VAL A 13 16.12 -0.22 18.99
CA VAL A 13 17.15 0.02 17.97
C VAL A 13 16.64 0.94 16.85
N LEU A 14 15.38 0.82 16.43
CA LEU A 14 14.80 1.77 15.48
C LEU A 14 14.76 3.20 16.05
N THR A 15 14.42 3.35 17.33
CA THR A 15 14.46 4.65 18.02
C THR A 15 15.89 5.22 17.99
N GLN A 16 16.90 4.41 18.29
CA GLN A 16 18.31 4.82 18.19
C GLN A 16 18.72 5.22 16.77
N ALA A 17 18.24 4.50 15.75
CA ALA A 17 18.49 4.80 14.35
C ALA A 17 17.81 6.09 13.85
N THR A 18 16.88 6.67 14.63
CA THR A 18 16.33 8.02 14.36
C THR A 18 17.09 9.15 15.05
N SER A 19 18.13 8.84 15.84
CA SER A 19 18.93 9.83 16.55
C SER A 19 19.75 10.71 15.60
N GLN A 20 19.95 11.97 15.97
CA GLN A 20 20.89 12.86 15.28
C GLN A 20 22.36 12.59 15.67
N ASP A 21 22.59 11.87 16.76
CA ASP A 21 23.94 11.47 17.19
C ASP A 21 24.44 10.29 16.35
N THR A 22 25.49 10.54 15.57
CA THR A 22 26.11 9.54 14.69
C THR A 22 26.70 8.35 15.47
N ALA A 23 27.14 8.56 16.71
CA ALA A 23 27.67 7.49 17.55
C ALA A 23 26.60 6.48 17.99
N VAL A 24 25.33 6.91 18.02
CA VAL A 24 24.17 6.07 18.34
C VAL A 24 23.52 5.50 17.07
N LEU A 25 23.39 6.33 16.03
CA LEU A 25 22.73 5.96 14.78
C LEU A 25 23.47 4.83 14.05
N LYS A 26 24.80 4.93 13.88
CA LYS A 26 25.56 3.96 13.05
C LYS A 26 25.48 2.53 13.60
N PRO A 27 25.73 2.27 14.89
CA PRO A 27 25.58 0.92 15.43
C PRO A 27 24.14 0.39 15.30
N ALA A 28 23.14 1.28 15.43
CA ALA A 28 21.74 0.88 15.30
C ALA A 28 21.38 0.46 13.87
N GLU A 29 21.85 1.20 12.85
CA GLU A 29 21.68 0.81 11.45
C GLU A 29 22.38 -0.51 11.12
N GLU A 30 23.60 -0.71 11.61
CA GLU A 30 24.33 -1.96 11.44
C GLU A 30 23.59 -3.14 12.08
N GLN A 31 23.03 -2.94 13.27
CA GLN A 31 22.24 -3.96 13.96
C GLN A 31 20.95 -4.30 13.21
N LEU A 32 20.22 -3.30 12.71
CA LEU A 32 19.01 -3.52 11.89
C LEU A 32 19.34 -4.28 10.62
N LYS A 33 20.47 -3.96 9.97
CA LYS A 33 20.93 -4.68 8.78
C LYS A 33 21.20 -6.16 9.05
N GLN A 34 21.76 -6.50 10.21
CA GLN A 34 21.97 -7.90 10.59
C GLN A 34 20.65 -8.65 10.80
N TRP A 35 19.61 -7.96 11.28
CA TRP A 35 18.30 -8.56 11.52
C TRP A 35 17.42 -8.71 10.28
N GLU A 36 17.75 -8.06 9.16
CA GLU A 36 16.99 -8.18 7.91
C GLU A 36 16.78 -9.64 7.44
N THR A 37 17.66 -10.56 7.82
CA THR A 37 17.59 -11.98 7.45
C THR A 37 17.02 -12.89 8.53
N GLN A 38 16.66 -12.33 9.69
CA GLN A 38 16.13 -13.11 10.81
C GLN A 38 14.62 -13.34 10.63
N PRO A 39 14.12 -14.58 10.80
CA PRO A 39 12.70 -14.87 10.72
C PRO A 39 11.86 -13.99 11.67
N GLY A 40 10.77 -13.43 11.18
CA GLY A 40 9.84 -12.61 11.98
C GLY A 40 10.26 -11.14 12.13
N PHE A 41 11.45 -10.74 11.66
CA PHE A 41 11.86 -9.33 11.68
C PHE A 41 10.84 -8.44 10.97
N TYR A 42 10.35 -8.84 9.80
CA TYR A 42 9.34 -8.08 9.06
C TYR A 42 7.98 -8.07 9.74
N SER A 43 7.61 -9.13 10.47
CA SER A 43 6.38 -9.14 11.27
C SER A 43 6.46 -8.13 12.41
N VAL A 44 7.63 -8.01 13.04
CA VAL A 44 7.89 -6.97 14.05
C VAL A 44 7.82 -5.57 13.43
N LEU A 45 8.43 -5.34 12.27
CA LEU A 45 8.33 -4.05 11.57
C LEU A 45 6.89 -3.68 11.24
N LEU A 46 6.08 -4.63 10.76
CA LEU A 46 4.66 -4.46 10.51
C LEU A 46 3.94 -3.99 11.77
N ASN A 47 4.10 -4.71 12.89
CA ASN A 47 3.48 -4.35 14.16
C ASN A 47 3.87 -2.93 14.61
N ILE A 48 5.16 -2.57 14.47
CA ILE A 48 5.68 -1.26 14.83
C ILE A 48 5.02 -0.16 13.99
N PHE A 49 5.06 -0.25 12.66
CA PHE A 49 4.50 0.84 11.85
C PHE A 49 2.97 0.88 11.88
N THR A 50 2.27 -0.21 12.22
CA THR A 50 0.82 -0.19 12.45
C THR A 50 0.42 0.30 13.84
N ASN A 51 1.36 0.43 14.78
CA ASN A 51 1.07 0.96 16.11
C ASN A 51 1.10 2.49 16.11
N HIS A 52 -0.07 3.11 16.10
CA HIS A 52 -0.23 4.57 16.03
C HIS A 52 0.20 5.31 17.31
N THR A 53 0.51 4.61 18.41
CA THR A 53 1.00 5.23 19.65
C THR A 53 2.51 5.50 19.63
N LEU A 54 3.23 4.97 18.62
CA LEU A 54 4.68 5.13 18.48
C LEU A 54 5.04 6.41 17.72
N ASP A 55 6.27 6.87 17.92
CA ASP A 55 6.80 8.05 17.25
C ASP A 55 6.75 7.93 15.72
N ILE A 56 6.41 9.04 15.05
CA ILE A 56 6.21 9.09 13.60
C ILE A 56 7.48 8.70 12.85
N ASN A 57 8.66 9.15 13.30
CA ASN A 57 9.93 8.87 12.61
C ASN A 57 10.31 7.40 12.73
N VAL A 58 10.06 6.80 13.91
CA VAL A 58 10.29 5.37 14.16
C VAL A 58 9.41 4.52 13.25
N ARG A 59 8.12 4.83 13.19
CA ARG A 59 7.15 4.13 12.32
C ARG A 59 7.52 4.29 10.85
N TRP A 60 7.89 5.51 10.44
CA TRP A 60 8.31 5.78 9.07
C TRP A 60 9.56 4.98 8.67
N LEU A 61 10.57 4.95 9.54
CA LEU A 61 11.79 4.17 9.34
C LEU A 61 11.48 2.67 9.24
N ALA A 62 10.58 2.15 10.07
CA ALA A 62 10.13 0.75 10.01
C ALA A 62 9.49 0.41 8.65
N VAL A 63 8.62 1.27 8.10
CA VAL A 63 8.05 1.06 6.75
C VAL A 63 9.15 1.05 5.68
N LEU A 64 10.17 1.89 5.82
CA LEU A 64 11.28 1.93 4.86
C LEU A 64 12.11 0.64 4.89
N TYR A 65 12.50 0.15 6.06
CA TYR A 65 13.22 -1.12 6.18
C TYR A 65 12.40 -2.27 5.59
N PHE A 66 11.09 -2.31 5.87
CA PHE A 66 10.20 -3.30 5.28
C PHE A 66 10.23 -3.19 3.75
N LYS A 67 10.06 -1.98 3.20
CA LYS A 67 10.09 -1.74 1.76
C LYS A 67 11.41 -2.20 1.14
N HIS A 68 12.55 -1.92 1.75
CA HIS A 68 13.86 -2.40 1.27
C HIS A 68 13.96 -3.93 1.31
N GLY A 69 13.41 -4.55 2.36
CA GLY A 69 13.30 -6.00 2.47
C GLY A 69 12.56 -6.66 1.32
N ILE A 70 11.50 -6.01 0.79
CA ILE A 70 10.78 -6.52 -0.39
C ILE A 70 11.69 -6.67 -1.62
N ASP A 71 12.60 -5.72 -1.86
CA ASP A 71 13.51 -5.81 -3.01
C ASP A 71 14.51 -6.96 -2.86
N ARG A 72 14.98 -7.16 -1.63
CA ARG A 72 16.11 -8.02 -1.32
C ARG A 72 15.68 -9.47 -1.11
N TYR A 73 14.62 -9.71 -0.34
CA TYR A 73 14.33 -11.04 0.24
C TYR A 73 12.95 -11.61 -0.15
N TRP A 74 12.12 -10.89 -0.91
CA TRP A 74 10.77 -11.39 -1.23
C TRP A 74 10.77 -12.47 -2.33
N ARG A 75 11.68 -12.38 -3.30
CA ARG A 75 11.74 -13.36 -4.40
C ARG A 75 12.28 -14.69 -3.89
N ARG A 76 11.67 -15.81 -4.28
CA ARG A 76 12.08 -17.17 -3.86
C ARG A 76 13.55 -17.51 -4.16
N VAL A 77 14.12 -16.92 -5.21
CA VAL A 77 15.52 -17.13 -5.61
C VAL A 77 16.51 -16.22 -4.90
N ALA A 78 16.03 -15.29 -4.05
CA ALA A 78 16.91 -14.40 -3.33
C ALA A 78 17.70 -15.16 -2.25
N PRO A 79 18.96 -14.78 -2.00
CA PRO A 79 19.65 -15.20 -0.78
C PRO A 79 18.83 -14.81 0.44
N HIS A 80 18.67 -15.74 1.39
CA HIS A 80 17.86 -15.52 2.61
C HIS A 80 16.42 -15.10 2.30
N ALA A 81 15.81 -15.67 1.25
CA ALA A 81 14.43 -15.39 0.91
C ALA A 81 13.48 -15.70 2.07
N LEU A 82 12.47 -14.85 2.25
CA LEU A 82 11.40 -15.08 3.22
C LEU A 82 10.63 -16.35 2.86
N SER A 83 10.21 -17.08 3.90
CA SER A 83 9.36 -18.27 3.72
C SER A 83 7.98 -17.86 3.18
N GLU A 84 7.31 -18.77 2.48
CA GLU A 84 5.95 -18.50 1.98
C GLU A 84 4.93 -18.36 3.11
N GLU A 85 5.16 -19.03 4.24
CA GLU A 85 4.38 -18.87 5.47
C GLU A 85 4.49 -17.44 6.00
N GLU A 86 5.72 -16.92 6.15
CA GLU A 86 5.95 -15.55 6.60
C GLU A 86 5.34 -14.53 5.64
N LYS A 87 5.53 -14.69 4.32
CA LYS A 87 4.89 -13.82 3.31
C LYS A 87 3.38 -13.82 3.40
N THR A 88 2.76 -14.96 3.70
CA THR A 88 1.30 -15.07 3.82
C THR A 88 0.80 -14.26 5.01
N THR A 89 1.46 -14.38 6.17
CA THR A 89 1.16 -13.59 7.36
C THR A 89 1.37 -12.09 7.12
N LEU A 90 2.48 -11.71 6.48
CA LEU A 90 2.78 -10.31 6.16
C LEU A 90 1.75 -9.71 5.20
N ARG A 91 1.34 -10.45 4.17
CA ARG A 91 0.30 -10.01 3.23
C ARG A 91 -1.04 -9.81 3.92
N ALA A 92 -1.49 -10.76 4.74
CA ALA A 92 -2.72 -10.61 5.50
C ALA A 92 -2.66 -9.33 6.37
N GLY A 93 -1.58 -9.17 7.12
CA GLY A 93 -1.37 -8.02 7.99
C GLY A 93 -1.31 -6.66 7.28
N LEU A 94 -0.76 -6.61 6.06
CA LEU A 94 -0.68 -5.38 5.25
C LEU A 94 -2.05 -4.85 4.79
N ILE A 95 -3.08 -5.71 4.71
CA ILE A 95 -4.44 -5.33 4.27
C ILE A 95 -5.48 -5.43 5.38
N THR A 96 -5.06 -5.64 6.63
CA THR A 96 -5.99 -5.75 7.78
C THR A 96 -6.71 -4.43 8.07
N ASN A 97 -5.99 -3.30 8.02
CA ASN A 97 -6.54 -2.01 8.43
C ASN A 97 -6.02 -0.87 7.55
N PHE A 98 -6.92 -0.10 6.96
CA PHE A 98 -6.62 1.14 6.26
C PHE A 98 -6.99 2.34 7.14
N ASN A 99 -6.27 2.60 8.22
CA ASN A 99 -6.64 3.65 9.19
C ASN A 99 -5.47 4.55 9.61
N GLU A 100 -4.37 4.56 8.85
CA GLU A 100 -3.20 5.39 9.13
C GLU A 100 -3.56 6.89 9.18
N PRO A 101 -3.40 7.59 10.32
CA PRO A 101 -3.69 9.01 10.39
C PRO A 101 -2.68 9.88 9.62
N ILE A 102 -1.41 9.47 9.54
CA ILE A 102 -0.33 10.30 8.97
C ILE A 102 -0.18 10.04 7.47
N ASN A 103 -0.52 11.04 6.63
CA ASN A 103 -0.46 10.96 5.16
C ASN A 103 0.89 10.46 4.62
N GLN A 104 2.00 10.88 5.23
CA GLN A 104 3.35 10.47 4.80
C GLN A 104 3.59 8.97 5.00
N ILE A 105 3.18 8.42 6.15
CA ILE A 105 3.28 6.98 6.44
C ILE A 105 2.30 6.21 5.56
N ALA A 106 1.07 6.71 5.41
CA ALA A 106 0.04 6.08 4.56
C ALA A 106 0.54 5.91 3.12
N THR A 107 1.24 6.91 2.58
CA THR A 107 1.85 6.84 1.25
C THR A 107 2.93 5.77 1.17
N GLN A 108 3.78 5.64 2.19
CA GLN A 108 4.81 4.59 2.22
C GLN A 108 4.17 3.19 2.31
N ILE A 109 3.12 3.01 3.12
CA ILE A 109 2.37 1.75 3.22
C ILE A 109 1.71 1.41 1.87
N ALA A 110 1.05 2.37 1.22
CA ALA A 110 0.44 2.17 -0.10
C ALA A 110 1.48 1.74 -1.16
N VAL A 111 2.67 2.35 -1.15
CA VAL A 111 3.78 1.98 -2.04
C VAL A 111 4.34 0.60 -1.69
N LEU A 112 4.47 0.27 -0.41
CA LEU A 112 4.89 -1.04 0.08
C LEU A 112 3.94 -2.15 -0.40
N ILE A 113 2.63 -1.97 -0.20
CA ILE A 113 1.60 -2.91 -0.66
C ILE A 113 1.66 -3.07 -2.18
N ALA A 114 1.75 -1.97 -2.93
CA ALA A 114 1.85 -2.01 -4.39
C ALA A 114 3.10 -2.75 -4.88
N LYS A 115 4.20 -2.65 -4.15
CA LYS A 115 5.45 -3.34 -4.46
C LYS A 115 5.34 -4.84 -4.25
N VAL A 116 4.71 -5.29 -3.17
CA VAL A 116 4.38 -6.70 -2.95
C VAL A 116 3.40 -7.18 -4.03
N ALA A 117 2.36 -6.39 -4.34
CA ALA A 117 1.40 -6.71 -5.39
C ALA A 117 2.05 -6.91 -6.76
N ARG A 118 3.11 -6.18 -7.09
CA ARG A 118 3.86 -6.37 -8.35
C ARG A 118 4.38 -7.79 -8.52
N LEU A 119 4.80 -8.41 -7.40
CA LEU A 119 5.41 -9.74 -7.36
C LEU A 119 4.35 -10.83 -7.26
N ASP A 120 3.32 -10.60 -6.45
CA ASP A 120 2.44 -11.67 -5.98
C ASP A 120 1.01 -11.60 -6.55
N CYS A 121 0.55 -10.44 -7.03
CA CYS A 121 -0.81 -10.27 -7.52
C CYS A 121 -0.93 -10.73 -8.99
N PRO A 122 -2.03 -11.44 -9.37
CA PRO A 122 -3.10 -11.93 -8.50
C PRO A 122 -2.84 -13.33 -7.93
N ARG A 123 -1.86 -14.07 -8.45
CA ARG A 123 -1.75 -15.53 -8.24
C ARG A 123 -1.48 -15.93 -6.79
N GLN A 124 -0.57 -15.24 -6.13
CA GLN A 124 -0.19 -15.56 -4.76
C GLN A 124 -1.01 -14.73 -3.77
N TRP A 125 -1.51 -13.55 -4.16
CA TRP A 125 -2.27 -12.65 -3.30
C TRP A 125 -3.61 -12.23 -3.94
N PRO A 126 -4.56 -13.16 -4.09
CA PRO A 126 -5.83 -12.90 -4.77
C PRO A 126 -6.78 -12.00 -3.96
N GLU A 127 -6.64 -11.93 -2.63
CA GLU A 127 -7.52 -11.17 -1.74
C GLU A 127 -7.31 -9.65 -1.83
N LEU A 128 -6.15 -9.19 -2.34
CA LEU A 128 -5.76 -7.78 -2.32
C LEU A 128 -6.79 -6.85 -2.99
N ILE A 129 -7.16 -7.14 -4.24
CA ILE A 129 -8.08 -6.27 -5.00
C ILE A 129 -9.49 -6.28 -4.39
N PRO A 130 -10.10 -7.44 -4.09
CA PRO A 130 -11.38 -7.48 -3.38
C PRO A 130 -11.37 -6.68 -2.06
N THR A 131 -10.35 -6.86 -1.22
CA THR A 131 -10.25 -6.15 0.06
C THR A 131 -10.15 -4.63 -0.14
N LEU A 132 -9.42 -4.16 -1.14
CA LEU A 132 -9.34 -2.73 -1.47
C LEU A 132 -10.68 -2.17 -1.95
N ILE A 133 -11.40 -2.90 -2.82
CA ILE A 133 -12.72 -2.49 -3.32
C ILE A 133 -13.71 -2.36 -2.16
N GLU A 134 -13.77 -3.35 -1.27
CA GLU A 134 -14.67 -3.31 -0.12
C GLU A 134 -14.29 -2.19 0.85
N SER A 135 -12.99 -1.97 1.08
CA SER A 135 -12.53 -0.90 1.97
C SER A 135 -12.83 0.50 1.43
N VAL A 136 -12.86 0.69 0.12
CA VAL A 136 -13.27 1.95 -0.52
C VAL A 136 -14.77 2.22 -0.38
N LYS A 137 -15.61 1.20 -0.25
CA LYS A 137 -17.06 1.37 -0.09
C LYS A 137 -17.49 1.76 1.33
N VAL A 138 -16.60 1.63 2.31
CA VAL A 138 -16.91 1.93 3.72
C VAL A 138 -17.19 3.43 3.90
N GLN A 139 -18.19 3.75 4.73
CA GLN A 139 -18.57 5.10 5.12
C GLN A 139 -17.68 5.65 6.25
N ASP A 140 -16.36 5.58 6.04
CA ASP A 140 -15.35 6.18 6.92
C ASP A 140 -14.35 6.92 6.04
N ASP A 141 -14.31 8.25 6.14
CA ASP A 141 -13.55 9.11 5.24
C ASP A 141 -12.05 8.77 5.20
N LEU A 142 -11.48 8.51 6.38
CA LEU A 142 -10.07 8.16 6.50
C LEU A 142 -9.81 6.83 5.81
N ARG A 143 -10.57 5.78 6.14
CA ARG A 143 -10.41 4.43 5.59
C ARG A 143 -10.64 4.39 4.10
N GLN A 144 -11.69 5.05 3.62
CA GLN A 144 -11.96 5.17 2.21
C GLN A 144 -10.79 5.84 1.48
N HIS A 145 -10.26 6.95 2.01
CA HIS A 145 -9.09 7.61 1.42
C HIS A 145 -7.87 6.69 1.42
N ARG A 146 -7.55 6.01 2.54
CA ARG A 146 -6.36 5.14 2.64
C ARG A 146 -6.44 3.92 1.71
N ALA A 147 -7.63 3.32 1.61
CA ALA A 147 -7.88 2.23 0.68
C ALA A 147 -7.75 2.72 -0.78
N LEU A 148 -8.32 3.87 -1.12
CA LEU A 148 -8.26 4.43 -2.47
C LEU A 148 -6.84 4.85 -2.88
N LEU A 149 -6.05 5.41 -1.95
CA LEU A 149 -4.64 5.71 -2.15
C LEU A 149 -3.85 4.43 -2.48
N THR A 150 -4.07 3.38 -1.69
CA THR A 150 -3.44 2.07 -1.90
C THR A 150 -3.87 1.46 -3.23
N PHE A 151 -5.15 1.53 -3.56
CA PHE A 151 -5.71 1.04 -4.81
C PHE A 151 -5.12 1.75 -6.03
N TYR A 152 -4.92 3.07 -5.96
CA TYR A 152 -4.18 3.82 -6.98
C TYR A 152 -2.75 3.30 -7.14
N HIS A 153 -1.99 3.13 -6.05
CA HIS A 153 -0.61 2.67 -6.12
C HIS A 153 -0.50 1.24 -6.67
N VAL A 154 -1.39 0.34 -6.27
CA VAL A 154 -1.48 -1.04 -6.79
C VAL A 154 -1.80 -1.01 -8.27
N THR A 155 -2.88 -0.33 -8.68
CA THR A 155 -3.29 -0.21 -10.09
C THR A 155 -2.18 0.37 -10.96
N LYS A 156 -1.55 1.47 -10.51
CA LYS A 156 -0.40 2.09 -11.19
C LYS A 156 0.74 1.09 -11.39
N THR A 157 1.02 0.28 -10.38
CA THR A 157 2.14 -0.65 -10.39
C THR A 157 1.87 -1.83 -11.32
N LEU A 158 0.68 -2.42 -11.26
CA LEU A 158 0.28 -3.51 -12.15
C LEU A 158 0.22 -3.05 -13.62
N ALA A 159 -0.34 -1.86 -13.89
CA ALA A 159 -0.41 -1.25 -15.22
C ALA A 159 0.98 -1.05 -15.87
N SER A 160 2.05 -0.97 -15.07
CA SER A 160 3.41 -0.75 -15.58
C SER A 160 4.13 -2.02 -16.05
N LYS A 161 3.56 -3.22 -15.80
CA LYS A 161 4.16 -4.48 -16.23
C LYS A 161 3.97 -4.65 -17.74
N ARG A 162 5.05 -4.92 -18.47
CA ARG A 162 5.07 -4.91 -19.95
C ARG A 162 5.09 -6.28 -20.60
N LEU A 163 5.37 -7.34 -19.84
CA LEU A 163 5.36 -8.72 -20.36
C LEU A 163 3.94 -9.10 -20.79
N ALA A 164 3.81 -9.90 -21.86
CA ALA A 164 2.52 -10.24 -22.45
C ALA A 164 1.55 -10.90 -21.44
N ALA A 165 2.05 -11.84 -20.63
CA ALA A 165 1.25 -12.49 -19.60
C ALA A 165 0.75 -11.50 -18.54
N ASP A 166 1.59 -10.54 -18.13
CA ASP A 166 1.21 -9.53 -17.15
C ASP A 166 0.20 -8.51 -17.72
N ARG A 167 0.37 -8.13 -19.00
CA ARG A 167 -0.59 -7.26 -19.69
C ARG A 167 -1.96 -7.90 -19.76
N LYS A 168 -2.02 -9.19 -20.11
CA LYS A 168 -3.28 -9.95 -20.13
C LYS A 168 -3.95 -9.94 -18.75
N LEU A 169 -3.19 -10.22 -17.68
CA LEU A 169 -3.72 -10.16 -16.31
C LEU A 169 -4.25 -8.76 -15.95
N PHE A 170 -3.59 -7.69 -16.42
CA PHE A 170 -4.08 -6.34 -16.19
C PHE A 170 -5.34 -6.02 -17.01
N TYR A 171 -5.49 -6.57 -18.21
CA TYR A 171 -6.73 -6.47 -19.00
C TYR A 171 -7.89 -7.14 -18.29
N ASP A 172 -7.69 -8.38 -17.84
CA ASP A 172 -8.70 -9.14 -17.09
C ASP A 172 -9.11 -8.40 -15.81
N LEU A 173 -8.13 -7.85 -15.07
CA LEU A 173 -8.38 -6.99 -13.92
C LEU A 173 -9.19 -5.75 -14.31
N ALA A 174 -8.76 -5.02 -15.36
CA ALA A 174 -9.39 -3.77 -15.77
C ALA A 174 -10.85 -3.97 -16.15
N SER A 175 -11.17 -4.95 -17.01
CA SER A 175 -12.56 -5.28 -17.34
C SER A 175 -13.38 -5.65 -16.11
N GLY A 176 -12.81 -6.39 -15.16
CA GLY A 176 -13.52 -6.78 -13.94
C GLY A 176 -13.88 -5.63 -12.99
N ILE A 177 -13.16 -4.50 -13.04
CA ILE A 177 -13.33 -3.39 -12.09
C ILE A 177 -13.66 -2.03 -12.73
N TYR A 178 -13.75 -1.96 -14.06
CA TYR A 178 -13.88 -0.68 -14.78
C TYR A 178 -15.14 0.07 -14.39
N ASN A 179 -16.30 -0.59 -14.48
CA ASN A 179 -17.59 0.00 -14.12
C ASN A 179 -17.61 0.50 -12.67
N PHE A 180 -17.04 -0.28 -11.75
CA PHE A 180 -16.88 0.16 -10.35
C PHE A 180 -16.03 1.42 -10.25
N ALA A 181 -14.88 1.49 -10.94
CA ALA A 181 -14.01 2.66 -10.91
C ALA A 181 -14.69 3.91 -11.52
N CYS A 182 -15.48 3.74 -12.58
CA CYS A 182 -16.31 4.81 -13.17
C CYS A 182 -17.36 5.31 -12.18
N SER A 183 -18.16 4.41 -11.60
CA SER A 183 -19.19 4.78 -10.62
C SER A 183 -18.59 5.46 -9.39
N LEU A 184 -17.43 4.99 -8.93
CA LEU A 184 -16.70 5.59 -7.81
C LEU A 184 -16.24 7.02 -8.13
N TRP A 185 -15.68 7.22 -9.34
CA TRP A 185 -15.26 8.55 -9.76
C TRP A 185 -16.44 9.52 -9.91
N ASN A 186 -17.56 9.08 -10.51
CA ASN A 186 -18.78 9.88 -10.61
C ASN A 186 -19.28 10.28 -9.21
N HIS A 187 -19.42 9.30 -8.30
CA HIS A 187 -19.88 9.55 -6.94
C HIS A 187 -19.00 10.56 -6.18
N HIS A 188 -17.66 10.41 -6.26
CA HIS A 188 -16.76 11.36 -5.60
C HIS A 188 -16.81 12.75 -6.25
N THR A 189 -16.96 12.83 -7.58
CA THR A 189 -17.12 14.09 -8.30
C THR A 189 -18.40 14.81 -7.87
N ASP A 190 -19.54 14.11 -7.84
CA ASP A 190 -20.82 14.67 -7.37
C ASP A 190 -20.71 15.17 -5.93
N THR A 191 -20.08 14.36 -5.05
CA THR A 191 -19.83 14.74 -3.66
C THR A 191 -18.98 16.01 -3.57
N PHE A 192 -17.89 16.09 -4.34
CA PHE A 192 -17.03 17.28 -4.37
C PHE A 192 -17.80 18.53 -4.83
N LEU A 193 -18.59 18.43 -5.90
CA LEU A 193 -19.40 19.56 -6.40
C LEU A 193 -20.44 20.03 -5.36
N GLN A 194 -21.05 19.10 -4.62
CA GLN A 194 -21.93 19.42 -3.50
C GLN A 194 -21.18 20.14 -2.37
N GLN A 195 -19.98 19.69 -2.01
CA GLN A 195 -19.17 20.34 -0.96
C GLN A 195 -18.69 21.74 -1.37
N VAL A 196 -18.37 21.95 -2.65
CA VAL A 196 -18.03 23.30 -3.15
C VAL A 196 -19.19 24.27 -2.95
N SER A 197 -20.42 23.78 -3.10
CA SER A 197 -21.63 24.59 -2.88
C SER A 197 -21.93 24.84 -1.39
N SER A 198 -21.45 23.98 -0.49
CA SER A 198 -21.66 24.11 0.97
C SER A 198 -20.66 25.04 1.66
N GLY A 199 -19.51 25.34 1.03
CA GLY A 199 -18.51 26.28 1.52
C GLY A 199 -17.59 25.76 2.63
N ASN A 200 -17.64 24.47 2.97
CA ASN A 200 -16.74 23.87 3.97
C ASN A 200 -15.39 23.49 3.35
N GLU A 201 -14.37 24.34 3.53
CA GLU A 201 -13.03 24.15 2.95
C GLU A 201 -12.41 22.78 3.25
N ALA A 202 -12.51 22.28 4.50
CA ALA A 202 -11.93 20.99 4.87
C ALA A 202 -12.63 19.81 4.17
N ALA A 203 -13.96 19.88 4.02
CA ALA A 203 -14.73 18.88 3.29
C ALA A 203 -14.49 18.95 1.78
N ILE A 204 -14.26 20.15 1.24
CA ILE A 204 -13.88 20.37 -0.17
C ILE A 204 -12.53 19.72 -0.45
N LEU A 205 -11.52 19.98 0.39
CA LEU A 205 -10.18 19.40 0.21
C LEU A 205 -10.22 17.87 0.27
N SER A 206 -10.89 17.29 1.28
CA SER A 206 -10.95 15.84 1.44
C SER A 206 -11.70 15.14 0.30
N SER A 207 -12.81 15.72 -0.18
CA SER A 207 -13.55 15.20 -1.34
C SER A 207 -12.79 15.36 -2.65
N LEU A 208 -12.01 16.44 -2.82
CA LEU A 208 -11.14 16.65 -3.97
C LEU A 208 -10.03 15.61 -4.03
N GLU A 209 -9.38 15.29 -2.90
CA GLU A 209 -8.33 14.27 -2.84
C GLU A 209 -8.87 12.89 -3.28
N ARG A 210 -10.06 12.51 -2.80
CA ARG A 210 -10.72 11.25 -3.21
C ARG A 210 -11.09 11.25 -4.70
N THR A 211 -11.63 12.35 -5.20
CA THR A 211 -11.95 12.53 -6.63
C THR A 211 -10.71 12.41 -7.51
N LEU A 212 -9.59 13.01 -7.09
CA LEU A 212 -8.33 12.94 -7.82
C LEU A 212 -7.78 11.51 -7.84
N LEU A 213 -7.83 10.79 -6.72
CA LEU A 213 -7.35 9.40 -6.66
C LEU A 213 -8.21 8.46 -7.50
N SER A 214 -9.54 8.57 -7.47
CA SER A 214 -10.44 7.75 -8.30
C SER A 214 -10.23 8.03 -9.79
N LEU A 215 -10.07 9.30 -10.19
CA LEU A 215 -9.73 9.67 -11.56
C LEU A 215 -8.39 9.07 -11.99
N LYS A 216 -7.38 9.05 -11.12
CA LYS A 216 -6.06 8.47 -11.41
C LYS A 216 -6.12 6.95 -11.57
N VAL A 217 -6.96 6.26 -10.79
CA VAL A 217 -7.25 4.83 -10.98
C VAL A 217 -7.90 4.63 -12.34
N LEU A 218 -9.02 5.32 -12.60
CA LEU A 218 -9.77 5.20 -13.84
C LEU A 218 -8.89 5.42 -15.07
N ARG A 219 -8.10 6.50 -15.08
CA ARG A 219 -7.13 6.78 -16.15
C ARG A 219 -6.16 5.61 -16.39
N LYS A 220 -5.66 4.96 -15.33
CA LYS A 220 -4.73 3.83 -15.49
C LYS A 220 -5.42 2.63 -16.12
N LEU A 221 -6.66 2.34 -15.71
CA LEU A 221 -7.49 1.28 -16.28
C LEU A 221 -7.82 1.57 -17.75
N THR A 222 -8.31 2.77 -18.09
CA THR A 222 -8.65 3.12 -19.48
C THR A 222 -7.43 3.03 -20.40
N VAL A 223 -6.29 3.60 -19.99
CA VAL A 223 -5.10 3.71 -20.86
C VAL A 223 -4.34 2.39 -21.01
N ASN A 224 -4.28 1.56 -19.96
CA ASN A 224 -3.44 0.36 -19.95
C ASN A 224 -4.24 -0.94 -19.87
N GLY A 225 -5.55 -0.87 -19.62
CA GLY A 225 -6.45 -2.01 -19.44
C GLY A 225 -7.14 -2.47 -20.72
N PHE A 226 -7.14 -1.64 -21.77
CA PHE A 226 -7.82 -1.92 -23.02
C PHE A 226 -6.90 -1.61 -24.21
N VAL A 227 -6.91 -2.46 -25.23
CA VAL A 227 -6.06 -2.28 -26.43
C VAL A 227 -6.58 -1.12 -27.28
N GLU A 228 -7.89 -1.06 -27.50
CA GLU A 228 -8.57 0.00 -28.25
C GLU A 228 -9.76 0.53 -27.42
N PRO A 229 -9.51 1.42 -26.44
CA PRO A 229 -10.55 1.88 -25.51
C PRO A 229 -11.79 2.44 -26.23
N HIS A 230 -11.59 3.18 -27.32
CA HIS A 230 -12.64 3.78 -28.14
C HIS A 230 -13.54 2.78 -28.89
N LYS A 231 -13.16 1.50 -28.93
CA LYS A 231 -13.98 0.42 -29.54
C LYS A 231 -14.62 -0.48 -28.50
N ASN A 232 -14.33 -0.28 -27.21
CA ASN A 232 -14.84 -1.12 -26.14
C ASN A 232 -16.11 -0.49 -25.54
N MET A 233 -17.23 -1.21 -25.61
CA MET A 233 -18.52 -0.74 -25.06
C MET A 233 -18.54 -0.55 -23.55
N GLU A 234 -17.65 -1.20 -22.79
CA GLU A 234 -17.53 -0.99 -21.34
C GLU A 234 -16.85 0.35 -21.01
N VAL A 235 -16.11 0.91 -21.98
CA VAL A 235 -15.30 2.12 -21.81
C VAL A 235 -15.98 3.37 -22.36
N MET A 236 -16.82 3.21 -23.38
CA MET A 236 -17.64 4.26 -24.02
C MET A 236 -18.89 4.58 -23.20
#